data_AF-A0A8T5S464-F1
#
_entry.id   AF-A0A8T5S464-F1
#
_cell.length_a   1.000
_cell.length_b   1.000
_cell.length_c   1.000
_cell.angle_alpha   90.00
_cell.angle_beta   90.00
_cell.angle_gamma   90.00
#
_symmetry.space_group_name_H-M   'P 1'
#
loop_
_entity.id
_entity.type
_entity.pdbx_description
1 polymer ?
#
loop_
_entity_poly.entity_id
_entity_poly.type
_entity_poly.pdbx_seq_one_letter_code
_entity_poly.pdbx_strand_id
1 'polypeptide(L)'
;RGGDTSESILETPINLPEGVNKVIVMAIEMDEGAISTAPAQPAAAAAAIGYSKMAFMISCVGEFIRNLGYRAIQCGNDTALSIPLAVDAGLGVIGRLGILITPEYGPRVRICKVFTDLPLVSDEPNLKFKKKVDNFCKRCFKCAEACETDAITMEKEPRFNGVNISNNPGVMKFYVDGEKCFEFWIENSSDCGKCISACPFSKIKRYKSPSEFWQK
;
A
#
# COMPACT_ATOMS: atom_id res chain seq x y z
N ARG A 1 6.48 -15.13 1.93
CA ARG A 1 7.21 -15.58 3.14
C ARG A 1 6.17 -15.97 4.19
N GLY A 2 5.68 -17.20 4.15
CA GLY A 2 5.28 -17.86 5.38
C GLY A 2 6.59 -18.13 6.09
N GLY A 3 7.03 -17.20 6.95
CA GLY A 3 8.32 -17.31 7.60
C GLY A 3 8.23 -18.43 8.62
N ASP A 4 8.62 -19.64 8.24
CA ASP A 4 9.09 -20.59 9.23
C ASP A 4 10.40 -20.02 9.78
N THR A 5 10.43 -19.77 11.09
CA THR A 5 11.62 -19.25 11.76
C THR A 5 12.77 -20.26 11.71
N SER A 6 12.50 -21.53 11.35
CA SER A 6 13.51 -22.58 11.20
C SER A 6 14.53 -22.32 10.09
N GLU A 7 14.21 -21.49 9.09
CA GLU A 7 15.12 -21.15 7.97
C GLU A 7 15.73 -19.74 8.13
N SER A 8 15.55 -19.10 9.28
CA SER A 8 16.18 -17.81 9.58
C SER A 8 17.69 -17.98 9.71
N ILE A 9 18.47 -17.21 8.94
CA ILE A 9 19.93 -17.07 9.14
C ILE A 9 20.29 -16.37 10.46
N LEU A 10 19.31 -15.79 11.14
CA LEU A 10 19.49 -15.18 12.45
C LEU A 10 19.36 -16.27 13.52
N GLU A 11 20.39 -16.41 14.35
CA GLU A 11 20.45 -17.33 15.49
C GLU A 11 19.30 -17.11 16.49
N THR A 12 18.65 -15.95 16.47
CA THR A 12 17.47 -15.62 17.28
C THR A 12 16.36 -15.07 16.38
N PRO A 13 15.15 -15.66 16.40
CA PRO A 13 14.02 -15.13 15.64
C PRO A 13 13.65 -13.72 16.12
N ILE A 14 13.45 -12.79 15.19
CA ILE A 14 12.97 -11.44 15.49
C ILE A 14 11.46 -11.51 15.73
N ASN A 15 11.08 -11.69 17.00
CA ASN A 15 9.68 -11.70 17.42
C ASN A 15 9.27 -10.32 17.96
N LEU A 16 7.97 -10.03 17.86
CA LEU A 16 7.40 -8.90 18.60
C LEU A 16 7.51 -9.19 20.12
N PRO A 17 7.81 -8.19 20.95
CA PRO A 17 7.82 -8.35 22.40
C PRO A 17 6.48 -8.89 22.92
N GLU A 18 6.52 -9.75 23.94
CA GLU A 18 5.33 -10.32 24.56
C GLU A 18 4.34 -9.23 24.99
N GLY A 19 3.05 -9.39 24.68
CA GLY A 19 1.99 -8.42 24.97
C GLY A 19 1.74 -7.37 23.88
N VAL A 20 2.66 -7.18 22.93
CA VAL A 20 2.42 -6.32 21.76
C VAL A 20 1.47 -7.03 20.81
N ASN A 21 0.18 -6.71 20.90
CA ASN A 21 -0.89 -7.40 20.18
C ASN A 21 -1.86 -6.47 19.45
N LYS A 22 -1.60 -5.15 19.48
CA LYS A 22 -2.36 -4.14 18.73
C LYS A 22 -1.47 -3.46 17.70
N VAL A 23 -2.09 -2.96 16.65
CA VAL A 23 -1.45 -2.15 15.62
C VAL A 23 -2.35 -0.97 15.28
N ILE A 24 -1.77 0.22 15.27
CA ILE A 24 -2.40 1.42 14.72
C ILE A 24 -1.88 1.58 13.31
N VAL A 25 -2.77 1.59 12.33
CA VAL A 25 -2.42 1.74 10.91
C VAL A 25 -2.87 3.12 10.44
N MET A 26 -2.02 3.81 9.70
CA MET A 26 -2.27 5.17 9.24
C MET A 26 -2.06 5.26 7.73
N ALA A 27 -2.99 5.93 7.03
CA ALA A 27 -2.91 6.20 5.61
C ALA A 27 -2.62 7.69 5.36
N ILE A 28 -1.69 7.98 4.46
CA ILE A 28 -1.21 9.32 4.13
C ILE A 28 -1.53 9.59 2.68
N GLU A 29 -2.39 10.55 2.41
CA GLU A 29 -2.72 10.94 1.04
C GLU A 29 -1.48 11.46 0.28
N MET A 30 -1.34 10.98 -0.96
CA MET A 30 -0.45 11.54 -1.96
C MET A 30 -1.19 12.60 -2.79
N ASP A 31 -0.51 13.69 -3.16
CA ASP A 31 -1.10 14.82 -3.88
C ASP A 31 -1.79 14.39 -5.19
N GLU A 32 -3.07 14.75 -5.35
CA GLU A 32 -3.88 14.39 -6.52
C GLU A 32 -3.27 14.92 -7.82
N GLY A 33 -2.84 16.18 -7.83
CA GLY A 33 -2.33 16.83 -9.03
C GLY A 33 -1.01 16.23 -9.50
N ALA A 34 -0.14 15.88 -8.57
CA ALA A 34 1.15 15.26 -8.83
C ALA A 34 0.98 13.81 -9.30
N ILE A 35 0.16 12.99 -8.63
CA ILE A 35 -0.10 11.61 -9.07
C ILE A 35 -0.75 11.58 -10.46
N SER A 36 -1.54 12.61 -10.81
CA SER A 36 -2.12 12.72 -12.15
C SER A 36 -1.09 12.77 -13.29
N THR A 37 0.17 13.08 -13.00
CA THR A 37 1.26 13.12 -14.00
C THR A 37 2.01 11.80 -14.13
N ALA A 38 1.61 10.72 -13.44
CA ALA A 38 2.31 9.44 -13.48
C ALA A 38 2.53 8.98 -14.94
N PRO A 39 3.78 8.61 -15.32
CA PRO A 39 4.88 8.16 -14.48
C PRO A 39 5.95 9.24 -14.25
N ALA A 40 5.62 10.51 -14.49
CA ALA A 40 6.59 11.59 -14.44
C ALA A 40 6.97 11.97 -12.99
N GLN A 41 8.07 12.70 -12.87
CA GLN A 41 8.72 13.07 -11.62
C GLN A 41 7.83 13.77 -10.58
N PRO A 42 6.79 14.57 -10.91
CA PRO A 42 5.88 15.06 -9.89
C PRO A 42 5.18 13.94 -9.11
N ALA A 43 4.77 12.86 -9.78
CA ALA A 43 4.16 11.70 -9.13
C ALA A 43 5.14 11.03 -8.14
N ALA A 44 6.40 10.89 -8.55
CA ALA A 44 7.49 10.42 -7.70
C ALA A 44 7.71 11.33 -6.48
N ALA A 45 7.68 12.66 -6.68
CA ALA A 45 7.80 13.62 -5.60
C ALA A 45 6.64 13.50 -4.58
N ALA A 46 5.41 13.27 -5.04
CA ALA A 46 4.27 13.04 -4.16
C ALA A 46 4.43 11.77 -3.30
N ALA A 47 5.00 10.71 -3.89
CA ALA A 47 5.36 9.51 -3.16
C ALA A 47 6.46 9.78 -2.11
N ALA A 48 7.52 10.49 -2.48
CA ALA A 48 8.63 10.85 -1.59
C ALA A 48 8.16 11.69 -0.39
N ILE A 49 7.32 12.70 -0.63
CA ILE A 49 6.68 13.50 0.43
C ILE A 49 5.84 12.60 1.35
N GLY A 50 5.12 11.63 0.78
CA GLY A 50 4.37 10.63 1.55
C GLY A 50 5.26 9.84 2.53
N TYR A 51 6.48 9.48 2.12
CA TYR A 51 7.46 8.81 3.00
C TYR A 51 7.99 9.71 4.12
N SER A 52 8.29 10.99 3.82
CA SER A 52 8.70 11.93 4.87
C SER A 52 7.59 12.17 5.90
N LYS A 53 6.34 12.33 5.44
CA LYS A 53 5.17 12.43 6.32
C LYS A 53 4.98 11.17 7.16
N MET A 54 5.20 9.99 6.57
CA MET A 54 5.17 8.72 7.28
C MET A 54 6.15 8.70 8.45
N ALA A 55 7.42 9.05 8.21
CA ALA A 55 8.44 9.06 9.24
C ALA A 55 8.08 10.03 10.39
N PHE A 56 7.55 11.21 10.05
CA PHE A 56 7.07 12.17 11.03
C PHE A 56 5.90 11.62 11.87
N MET A 57 4.86 11.09 11.22
CA MET A 57 3.66 10.61 11.93
C MET A 57 3.96 9.44 12.86
N ILE A 58 4.70 8.43 12.40
CA ILE A 58 5.04 7.29 13.27
C ILE A 58 5.87 7.78 14.46
N SER A 59 6.77 8.75 14.26
CA SER A 59 7.58 9.35 15.32
C SER A 59 6.71 9.98 16.40
N CYS A 60 5.76 10.84 16.00
CA CYS A 60 4.84 11.50 16.92
C CYS A 60 3.92 10.52 17.65
N VAL A 61 3.28 9.58 16.93
CA VAL A 61 2.34 8.63 17.53
C VAL A 61 3.07 7.67 18.48
N GLY A 62 4.22 7.15 18.08
CA GLY A 62 4.98 6.24 18.93
C GLY A 62 5.50 6.94 20.19
N GLU A 63 5.94 8.19 20.10
CA GLU A 63 6.38 8.95 21.27
C GLU A 63 5.22 9.31 22.20
N PHE A 64 4.07 9.66 21.64
CA PHE A 64 2.84 9.84 22.43
C PHE A 64 2.49 8.59 23.23
N ILE A 65 2.49 7.41 22.59
CA ILE A 65 2.17 6.13 23.25
C ILE A 65 3.20 5.78 24.33
N ARG A 66 4.49 6.03 24.10
CA ARG A 66 5.54 5.83 25.10
C ARG A 66 5.36 6.72 26.32
N ASN A 67 4.96 7.98 26.12
CA ASN A 67 4.68 8.90 27.22
C ASN A 67 3.41 8.52 28.03
N LEU A 68 2.54 7.67 27.48
CA LEU A 68 1.44 7.05 28.23
C LEU A 68 1.87 5.81 29.04
N GLY A 69 3.14 5.39 28.96
CA GLY A 69 3.68 4.23 29.68
C GLY A 69 3.57 2.91 28.91
N TYR A 70 3.26 2.93 27.62
CA TYR A 70 3.10 1.74 26.78
C TYR A 70 4.26 1.58 25.79
N ARG A 71 4.47 0.38 25.26
CA ARG A 71 5.47 0.13 24.21
C ARG A 71 4.90 0.56 22.87
N ALA A 72 5.76 1.15 22.03
CA ALA A 72 5.41 1.52 20.67
C ALA A 72 6.57 1.22 19.72
N ILE A 73 6.32 0.35 18.75
CA ILE A 73 7.25 -0.06 17.70
C ILE A 73 6.80 0.59 16.40
N GLN A 74 7.54 1.61 15.98
CA GLN A 74 7.24 2.44 14.82
C GLN A 74 7.76 1.75 13.56
N CYS A 75 6.90 1.56 12.56
CA CYS A 75 7.27 0.86 11.33
C CYS A 75 6.80 1.64 10.09
N GLY A 76 7.71 1.82 9.13
CA GLY A 76 7.45 2.45 7.84
C GLY A 76 6.92 1.44 6.82
N ASN A 77 7.78 1.00 5.91
CA ASN A 77 7.49 -0.07 4.94
C ASN A 77 7.92 -1.48 5.41
N ASP A 78 8.63 -1.55 6.52
CA ASP A 78 9.32 -2.71 7.07
C ASP A 78 8.47 -3.49 8.09
N THR A 79 9.04 -4.54 8.69
CA THR A 79 8.47 -5.37 9.79
C THR A 79 7.25 -6.23 9.42
N ALA A 80 6.25 -5.68 8.72
CA ALA A 80 5.02 -6.39 8.36
C ALA A 80 4.39 -5.82 7.07
N LEU A 81 3.55 -6.62 6.41
CA LEU A 81 2.83 -6.20 5.21
C LEU A 81 1.77 -5.16 5.56
N SER A 82 1.96 -3.92 5.10
CA SER A 82 1.05 -2.81 5.45
C SER A 82 -0.38 -2.96 4.90
N ILE A 83 -0.56 -3.57 3.72
CA ILE A 83 -1.89 -3.65 3.07
C ILE A 83 -2.86 -4.55 3.86
N PRO A 84 -2.53 -5.80 4.22
CA PRO A 84 -3.40 -6.62 5.08
C PRO A 84 -3.79 -5.92 6.38
N LEU A 85 -2.83 -5.30 7.07
CA LEU A 85 -3.11 -4.57 8.31
C LEU A 85 -4.08 -3.40 8.09
N ALA A 86 -3.94 -2.67 6.98
CA ALA A 86 -4.86 -1.59 6.65
C ALA A 86 -6.27 -2.08 6.26
N VAL A 87 -6.37 -3.28 5.68
CA VAL A 87 -7.67 -3.93 5.41
C VAL A 87 -8.34 -4.33 6.72
N ASP A 88 -7.59 -4.96 7.62
CA ASP A 88 -8.08 -5.41 8.92
C ASP A 88 -8.50 -4.22 9.79
N ALA A 89 -7.73 -3.12 9.75
CA ALA A 89 -8.06 -1.84 10.40
C ALA A 89 -9.16 -1.03 9.69
N GLY A 90 -9.84 -1.58 8.69
CA GLY A 90 -10.99 -0.93 8.04
C GLY A 90 -10.68 0.26 7.13
N LEU A 91 -9.41 0.60 6.89
CA LEU A 91 -8.99 1.77 6.09
C LEU A 91 -9.31 1.63 4.60
N GLY A 92 -9.40 0.40 4.10
CA GLY A 92 -9.61 0.15 2.69
C GLY A 92 -9.58 -1.32 2.32
N VAL A 93 -9.44 -1.59 1.02
CA VAL A 93 -9.49 -2.94 0.46
C VAL A 93 -8.45 -3.09 -0.63
N ILE A 94 -7.92 -4.29 -0.83
CA ILE A 94 -6.98 -4.57 -1.92
C ILE A 94 -7.69 -4.57 -3.27
N GLY A 95 -7.16 -3.84 -4.25
CA GLY A 95 -7.67 -3.81 -5.62
C GLY A 95 -6.89 -4.71 -6.59
N ARG A 96 -7.32 -4.73 -7.86
CA ARG A 96 -6.60 -5.43 -8.96
C ARG A 96 -5.12 -5.05 -9.05
N LEU A 97 -4.83 -3.77 -8.84
CA LEU A 97 -3.47 -3.21 -8.88
C LEU A 97 -2.59 -3.64 -7.69
N GLY A 98 -3.04 -4.55 -6.83
CA GLY A 98 -2.24 -5.14 -5.76
C GLY A 98 -1.98 -4.24 -4.55
N ILE A 99 -2.49 -3.01 -4.54
CA ILE A 99 -2.35 -2.06 -3.43
C ILE A 99 -3.70 -1.69 -2.81
N LEU A 100 -3.65 -1.04 -1.65
CA LEU A 100 -4.83 -0.59 -0.90
C LEU A 100 -5.61 0.47 -1.70
N ILE A 101 -6.92 0.35 -1.73
CA ILE A 101 -7.86 1.37 -2.19
C ILE A 101 -8.67 1.82 -0.97
N THR A 102 -8.62 3.10 -0.63
CA THR A 102 -9.45 3.69 0.44
C THR A 102 -10.71 4.35 -0.14
N PRO A 103 -11.81 4.49 0.62
CA PRO A 103 -12.99 5.22 0.17
C PRO A 103 -12.72 6.70 -0.14
N GLU A 104 -11.84 7.34 0.63
CA GLU A 104 -11.56 8.78 0.61
C GLU A 104 -10.60 9.13 -0.53
N TYR A 105 -9.54 8.35 -0.68
CA TYR A 105 -8.40 8.68 -1.54
C TYR A 105 -8.06 7.55 -2.53
N GLY A 106 -8.87 6.50 -2.64
CA GLY A 106 -8.55 5.38 -3.53
C GLY A 106 -7.14 4.84 -3.27
N PRO A 107 -6.37 4.51 -4.31
CA PRO A 107 -4.99 4.05 -4.14
C PRO A 107 -3.94 5.14 -3.92
N ARG A 108 -4.31 6.42 -3.80
CA ARG A 108 -3.35 7.53 -3.59
C ARG A 108 -2.94 7.66 -2.12
N VAL A 109 -2.54 6.57 -1.48
CA VAL A 109 -2.10 6.60 -0.09
C VAL A 109 -0.79 5.85 0.12
N ARG A 110 0.04 6.36 1.03
CA ARG A 110 1.12 5.61 1.67
C ARG A 110 0.64 5.11 3.04
N ILE A 111 1.17 3.99 3.50
CA ILE A 111 0.70 3.34 4.73
C ILE A 111 1.87 3.16 5.68
N CYS A 112 1.66 3.53 6.94
CA CYS A 112 2.58 3.23 8.03
C CYS A 112 1.83 2.68 9.24
N LYS A 113 2.56 2.18 10.23
CA LYS A 113 1.95 1.50 11.37
C LYS A 113 2.80 1.58 12.62
N VAL A 114 2.14 1.48 13.77
CA VAL A 114 2.77 1.40 15.09
C VAL A 114 2.21 0.19 15.81
N PHE A 115 3.05 -0.78 16.14
CA PHE A 115 2.67 -1.91 16.99
C PHE A 115 2.80 -1.51 18.46
N THR A 116 1.85 -1.91 19.28
CA THR A 116 1.78 -1.49 20.68
C THR A 116 1.07 -2.51 21.56
N ASP A 117 1.33 -2.43 22.87
CA ASP A 117 0.58 -3.09 23.93
C ASP A 117 -0.46 -2.16 24.60
N LEU A 118 -0.61 -0.93 24.09
CA LEU A 118 -1.69 -0.03 24.47
C LEU A 118 -3.05 -0.71 24.24
N PRO A 119 -3.93 -0.79 25.26
CA PRO A 119 -5.27 -1.34 25.11
C PRO A 119 -6.10 -0.49 24.14
N LEU A 120 -6.48 -1.08 23.01
CA LEU A 120 -7.26 -0.43 21.96
C LEU A 120 -8.46 -1.29 21.55
N VAL A 121 -9.57 -0.63 21.26
CA VAL A 121 -10.70 -1.25 20.55
C VAL A 121 -10.32 -1.36 19.09
N SER A 122 -10.45 -2.56 18.52
CA SER A 122 -10.13 -2.80 17.12
C SER A 122 -11.27 -2.34 16.22
N ASP A 123 -10.91 -1.68 15.12
CA ASP A 123 -11.81 -1.45 14.00
C ASP A 123 -12.09 -2.76 13.25
N GLU A 124 -13.09 -2.72 12.37
CA GLU A 124 -13.53 -3.87 11.57
C GLU A 124 -13.33 -3.62 10.06
N PRO A 125 -13.04 -4.66 9.26
CA PRO A 125 -12.94 -4.55 7.81
C PRO A 125 -14.20 -3.98 7.16
N ASN A 126 -14.04 -3.08 6.18
CA ASN A 126 -15.17 -2.51 5.44
C ASN A 126 -15.69 -3.47 4.35
N LEU A 127 -16.47 -4.47 4.75
CA LEU A 127 -16.99 -5.53 3.87
C LEU A 127 -17.87 -4.99 2.72
N LYS A 128 -18.63 -3.91 2.97
CA LYS A 128 -19.46 -3.26 1.94
C LYS A 128 -18.59 -2.66 0.83
N PHE A 129 -17.54 -1.94 1.22
CA PHE A 129 -16.60 -1.38 0.25
C PHE A 129 -15.80 -2.46 -0.46
N LYS A 130 -15.43 -3.54 0.23
CA LYS A 130 -14.77 -4.72 -0.36
C LYS A 130 -15.58 -5.30 -1.51
N LYS A 131 -16.86 -5.62 -1.27
CA LYS A 131 -17.76 -6.15 -2.30
C LYS A 131 -17.88 -5.21 -3.50
N LYS A 132 -17.88 -3.89 -3.27
CA LYS A 132 -17.90 -2.89 -4.34
C LYS A 132 -16.63 -2.94 -5.19
N VAL A 133 -15.46 -2.90 -4.56
CA VAL A 133 -14.17 -2.91 -5.27
C VAL A 133 -13.95 -4.24 -5.99
N ASP A 134 -14.22 -5.38 -5.35
CA ASP A 134 -14.08 -6.71 -5.96
C ASP A 134 -14.89 -6.79 -7.27
N ASN A 135 -16.19 -6.47 -7.22
CA ASN A 135 -17.08 -6.51 -8.39
C ASN A 135 -16.71 -5.51 -9.48
N PHE A 136 -16.06 -4.41 -9.11
CA PHE A 136 -15.59 -3.40 -10.06
C PHE A 136 -14.29 -3.86 -10.74
N CYS A 137 -13.33 -4.38 -9.96
CA CYS A 137 -12.04 -4.85 -10.46
C CYS A 137 -12.16 -6.02 -11.44
N LYS A 138 -13.18 -6.89 -11.30
CA LYS A 138 -13.46 -7.97 -12.26
C LYS A 138 -13.82 -7.51 -13.69
N ARG A 139 -14.15 -6.23 -13.87
CA ARG A 139 -14.64 -5.67 -15.15
C ARG A 139 -13.90 -4.43 -15.66
N CYS A 140 -13.18 -3.71 -14.79
CA CYS A 140 -12.62 -2.40 -15.11
C CYS A 140 -11.33 -2.46 -15.94
N PHE A 141 -10.35 -3.28 -15.55
CA PHE A 141 -9.04 -3.47 -16.19
C PHE A 141 -8.14 -2.23 -16.42
N LYS A 142 -8.61 -1.00 -16.21
CA LYS A 142 -7.83 0.23 -16.49
C LYS A 142 -6.41 0.29 -15.91
N CYS A 143 -6.21 -0.23 -14.70
CA CYS A 143 -4.86 -0.26 -14.12
C CYS A 143 -3.91 -1.26 -14.82
N ALA A 144 -4.46 -2.35 -15.37
CA ALA A 144 -3.72 -3.32 -16.16
C ALA A 144 -3.46 -2.79 -17.58
N GLU A 145 -4.47 -2.19 -18.21
CA GLU A 145 -4.33 -1.53 -19.52
C GLU A 145 -3.30 -0.40 -19.52
N ALA A 146 -3.17 0.31 -18.40
CA ALA A 146 -2.21 1.41 -18.24
C ALA A 146 -0.81 0.95 -17.79
N CYS A 147 -0.56 -0.35 -17.62
CA CYS A 147 0.72 -0.88 -17.15
C CYS A 147 1.63 -1.22 -18.32
N GLU A 148 2.82 -0.63 -18.37
CA GLU A 148 3.75 -0.75 -19.51
C GLU A 148 4.39 -2.12 -19.64
N THR A 149 4.53 -2.83 -18.51
CA THR A 149 5.24 -4.10 -18.43
C THR A 149 4.30 -5.29 -18.24
N ASP A 150 2.98 -5.09 -18.39
CA ASP A 150 1.97 -6.14 -18.16
C ASP A 150 2.09 -6.81 -16.78
N ALA A 151 2.57 -6.07 -15.77
CA ALA A 151 2.76 -6.58 -14.42
C ALA A 151 1.42 -6.88 -13.72
N ILE A 152 0.33 -6.25 -14.16
CA ILE A 152 -1.00 -6.41 -13.57
C ILE A 152 -1.83 -7.30 -14.49
N THR A 153 -2.35 -8.38 -13.93
CA THR A 153 -3.10 -9.40 -14.68
C THR A 153 -4.38 -8.85 -15.32
N MET A 154 -4.65 -9.32 -16.55
CA MET A 154 -5.91 -9.12 -17.28
C MET A 154 -6.95 -10.22 -17.00
N GLU A 155 -6.67 -11.13 -16.07
CA GLU A 155 -7.61 -12.19 -15.68
C GLU A 155 -8.86 -11.63 -14.99
N LYS A 156 -10.04 -12.18 -15.30
CA LYS A 156 -11.30 -11.70 -14.70
C LYS A 156 -11.39 -11.99 -13.21
N GLU A 157 -10.88 -13.13 -12.78
CA GLU A 157 -11.01 -13.65 -11.42
C GLU A 157 -9.68 -13.62 -10.65
N PRO A 158 -9.70 -13.37 -9.33
CA PRO A 158 -8.53 -13.51 -8.48
C PRO A 158 -8.15 -15.00 -8.33
N ARG A 159 -6.94 -15.25 -7.86
CA ARG A 159 -6.41 -16.61 -7.62
C ARG A 159 -5.72 -16.67 -6.26
N PHE A 160 -5.39 -17.87 -5.80
CA PHE A 160 -4.65 -18.11 -4.55
C PHE A 160 -3.13 -18.15 -4.73
N ASN A 161 -2.65 -18.36 -5.96
CA ASN A 161 -1.23 -18.55 -6.25
C ASN A 161 -0.63 -17.27 -6.84
N GLY A 162 0.55 -16.90 -6.33
CA GLY A 162 1.37 -15.82 -6.87
C GLY A 162 1.93 -16.15 -8.25
N VAL A 163 2.53 -15.14 -8.90
CA VAL A 163 3.21 -15.33 -10.19
C VAL A 163 4.69 -15.70 -10.05
N ASN A 164 5.32 -15.26 -8.96
CA ASN A 164 6.74 -15.49 -8.68
C ASN A 164 7.00 -15.47 -7.16
N ILE A 165 8.28 -15.60 -6.79
CA ILE A 165 8.75 -15.62 -5.40
C ILE A 165 8.45 -14.32 -4.65
N SER A 166 8.26 -13.21 -5.37
CA SER A 166 7.93 -11.90 -4.83
C SER A 166 6.47 -11.79 -4.38
N ASN A 167 5.69 -12.86 -4.48
CA ASN A 167 4.31 -12.93 -4.01
C ASN A 167 4.15 -13.90 -2.83
N ASN A 168 3.40 -13.48 -1.80
CA ASN A 168 2.97 -14.40 -0.74
C ASN A 168 1.70 -15.15 -1.19
N PRO A 169 1.74 -16.49 -1.41
CA PRO A 169 0.59 -17.27 -1.83
C PRO A 169 -0.43 -17.45 -0.69
N GLY A 170 -1.57 -18.09 -0.99
CA GLY A 170 -2.57 -18.49 0.01
C GLY A 170 -3.66 -17.46 0.28
N VAL A 171 -3.67 -16.33 -0.42
CA VAL A 171 -4.70 -15.29 -0.31
C VAL A 171 -5.37 -15.08 -1.65
N MET A 172 -6.70 -15.17 -1.71
CA MET A 172 -7.42 -14.90 -2.95
C MET A 172 -7.34 -13.42 -3.33
N LYS A 173 -6.52 -13.09 -4.33
CA LYS A 173 -6.36 -11.73 -4.86
C LYS A 173 -5.87 -11.72 -6.31
N PHE A 174 -5.88 -10.54 -6.91
CA PHE A 174 -5.16 -10.29 -8.15
C PHE A 174 -3.68 -10.09 -7.82
N TYR A 175 -2.86 -11.08 -8.16
CA TYR A 175 -1.42 -11.01 -7.95
C TYR A 175 -0.78 -10.15 -9.04
N VAL A 176 0.03 -9.18 -8.60
CA VAL A 176 0.86 -8.34 -9.46
C VAL A 176 2.26 -8.96 -9.54
N ASP A 177 2.80 -8.99 -10.74
CA ASP A 177 4.19 -9.33 -10.98
C ASP A 177 5.09 -8.19 -10.52
N GLY A 178 5.61 -8.32 -9.29
CA GLY A 178 6.44 -7.28 -8.68
C GLY A 178 7.78 -7.09 -9.40
N GLU A 179 8.28 -8.11 -10.08
CA GLU A 179 9.58 -8.09 -10.77
C GLU A 179 9.45 -7.27 -12.06
N LYS A 180 8.43 -7.55 -12.88
CA LYS A 180 8.09 -6.72 -14.05
C LYS A 180 7.72 -5.28 -13.71
N CYS A 181 7.04 -5.07 -12.58
CA CYS A 181 6.73 -3.72 -12.10
C CYS A 181 8.01 -2.93 -11.81
N PHE A 182 9.01 -3.60 -11.22
CA PHE A 182 10.29 -2.99 -10.88
C PHE A 182 11.19 -2.75 -12.10
N GLU A 183 11.15 -3.63 -13.12
CA GLU A 183 11.84 -3.40 -14.40
C GLU A 183 11.50 -2.02 -15.00
N PHE A 184 10.22 -1.64 -15.00
CA PHE A 184 9.82 -0.32 -15.49
C PHE A 184 10.37 0.84 -14.65
N TRP A 185 10.61 0.65 -13.34
CA TRP A 185 11.22 1.71 -12.53
C TRP A 185 12.66 1.96 -12.95
N ILE A 186 13.38 0.92 -13.37
CA ILE A 186 14.74 1.03 -13.90
C ILE A 186 14.70 1.80 -15.22
N GLU A 187 13.79 1.45 -16.12
CA GLU A 187 13.63 2.14 -17.42
C GLU A 187 13.19 3.60 -17.25
N ASN A 188 12.23 3.85 -16.36
CA ASN A 188 11.70 5.19 -16.06
C ASN A 188 12.67 6.04 -15.21
N SER A 189 13.72 5.42 -14.63
CA SER A 189 14.66 6.04 -13.69
C SER A 189 13.98 6.71 -12.48
N SER A 190 12.77 6.26 -12.12
CA SER A 190 11.93 6.81 -11.06
C SER A 190 10.75 5.87 -10.78
N ASP A 191 10.05 6.04 -9.66
CA ASP A 191 8.81 5.30 -9.41
C ASP A 191 7.70 5.69 -10.39
N CYS A 192 6.84 4.73 -10.72
CA CYS A 192 5.85 4.89 -11.79
C CYS A 192 4.50 5.45 -11.31
N GLY A 193 3.68 4.63 -10.65
CA GLY A 193 2.37 5.05 -10.16
C GLY A 193 1.25 5.16 -11.20
N LYS A 194 1.44 4.74 -12.47
CA LYS A 194 0.37 4.78 -13.48
C LYS A 194 -0.86 3.97 -13.10
N CYS A 195 -0.68 2.81 -12.47
CA CYS A 195 -1.80 2.01 -11.98
C CYS A 195 -2.64 2.76 -10.93
N ILE A 196 -1.99 3.63 -10.13
CA ILE A 196 -2.65 4.55 -9.20
C ILE A 196 -3.41 5.59 -10.00
N SER A 197 -2.73 6.31 -10.90
CA SER A 197 -3.34 7.39 -11.68
C SER A 197 -4.53 6.94 -12.56
N ALA A 198 -4.45 5.74 -13.13
CA ALA A 198 -5.49 5.18 -14.00
C ALA A 198 -6.70 4.59 -13.24
N CYS A 199 -6.56 4.30 -11.94
CA CYS A 199 -7.64 3.68 -11.18
C CYS A 199 -8.82 4.65 -11.01
N PRO A 200 -10.06 4.26 -11.36
CA PRO A 200 -11.24 5.14 -11.19
C PRO A 200 -11.53 5.53 -9.73
N PHE A 201 -11.05 4.74 -8.76
CA PHE A 201 -11.16 5.09 -7.35
C PHE A 201 -10.18 6.19 -6.92
N SER A 202 -9.19 6.54 -7.75
CA SER A 202 -8.21 7.58 -7.46
C SER A 202 -8.77 8.99 -7.47
N LYS A 203 -10.05 9.20 -7.79
CA LYS A 203 -10.71 10.51 -7.71
C LYS A 203 -9.96 11.67 -8.39
N ILE A 204 -9.04 11.37 -9.30
CA ILE A 204 -8.30 12.37 -10.07
C ILE A 204 -9.28 13.02 -11.01
N LYS A 205 -9.49 14.33 -10.85
CA LYS A 205 -10.47 15.09 -11.64
C LYS A 205 -9.89 15.53 -12.98
N ARG A 206 -8.60 15.84 -13.01
CA ARG A 206 -7.88 16.30 -14.21
C ARG A 206 -6.48 15.71 -14.24
N TYR A 207 -6.17 15.07 -15.36
CA TYR A 207 -4.81 14.67 -15.70
C TYR A 207 -4.01 15.88 -16.16
N LYS A 208 -2.75 15.94 -15.74
CA LYS A 208 -1.84 17.03 -16.08
C LYS A 208 -0.59 16.49 -16.75
N SER A 209 -0.03 17.28 -17.66
CA SER A 209 1.37 17.12 -18.03
C SER A 209 2.28 17.57 -16.88
N PRO A 210 3.56 17.17 -16.88
CA PRO A 210 4.54 17.69 -15.93
C PRO A 210 4.68 19.21 -16.00
N SER A 211 4.61 19.80 -17.20
CA SER A 211 4.69 21.26 -17.37
C SER A 211 3.47 21.98 -16.76
N GLU A 212 2.26 21.46 -16.96
CA GLU A 212 1.05 22.01 -16.34
C GLU A 212 1.06 21.92 -14.80
N PHE A 213 1.77 20.94 -14.23
CA PHE A 213 1.91 20.82 -12.79
C PHE A 213 2.75 21.95 -12.18
N TRP A 214 3.87 22.31 -12.82
CA TRP A 214 4.83 23.29 -12.31
C TRP A 214 4.48 24.75 -12.59
N GLN A 215 3.54 25.03 -13.50
CA GLN A 215 3.10 26.40 -13.83
C GLN A 215 2.14 27.02 -12.80
N LYS A 216 2.08 26.50 -11.58
CA LYS A 216 1.19 26.96 -10.51
C LYS A 216 1.88 27.92 -9.54
#